data_AF-A0A0N0MGN6-F1
#
_entry.id   AF-A0A0N0MGN6-F1
#
_cell.length_a   1.000
_cell.length_b   1.000
_cell.length_c   1.000
_cell.angle_alpha   90.00
_cell.angle_beta   90.00
_cell.angle_gamma   90.00
#
_symmetry.space_group_name_H-M   'P 1'
#
loop_
_entity.id
_entity.type
_entity.pdbx_description
1 polymer ?
#
loop_
_entity_poly.entity_id
_entity_poly.type
_entity_poly.pdbx_seq_one_letter_code
_entity_poly.pdbx_strand_id
1 'polypeptide(L)'
;MAKALASGDARLMHKAGLEADLARLERLAAAHYDDQFAVKRAIDRAEREIAGAERQIPLIEADIASRQPTKGDAFVLRRDKGDVSEREKAGSWLLSQVRLAAKNGEAGIWNLGRIGGFAVMCEAGQGRRMRGEKRAVDVTLFVEARSGRIEIAVEDDTKGLGLTSRLEHALLRIDDALRDAIRMREEAQHRLPSYRARLGLPFAEQAMLDEKRAELKALEDDLAATATDEDPAHDDTEDREKEEEMAA
;
A
#
# COMPACT_ATOMS: atom_id res chain seq x y z
N MET A 1 -20.58 -29.41 39.57
CA MET A 1 -19.13 -29.56 39.32
C MET A 1 -18.44 -30.34 40.46
N ALA A 2 -18.85 -31.59 40.75
CA ALA A 2 -18.25 -32.35 41.87
C ALA A 2 -18.19 -33.87 41.68
N LYS A 3 -18.55 -34.42 40.51
CA LYS A 3 -18.40 -35.86 40.21
C LYS A 3 -17.42 -36.17 39.05
N ALA A 4 -17.09 -35.17 38.22
CA ALA A 4 -16.10 -35.31 37.14
C ALA A 4 -14.64 -35.18 37.59
N LEU A 5 -14.39 -34.63 38.79
CA LEU A 5 -13.04 -34.48 39.36
C LEU A 5 -12.51 -35.75 40.06
N ALA A 6 -13.36 -36.77 40.24
CA ALA A 6 -13.01 -37.99 40.98
C ALA A 6 -12.70 -39.20 40.08
N SER A 7 -12.88 -39.11 38.75
CA SER A 7 -12.50 -40.17 37.80
C SER A 7 -11.07 -40.00 37.25
N GLY A 8 -10.49 -38.78 37.31
CA GLY A 8 -9.05 -38.58 37.09
C GLY A 8 -8.51 -39.19 35.79
N ASP A 9 -9.30 -39.20 34.71
CA ASP A 9 -8.89 -39.85 33.48
C ASP A 9 -7.69 -39.11 32.88
N ALA A 10 -6.53 -39.74 32.96
CA ALA A 10 -5.27 -39.24 32.44
C ALA A 10 -5.38 -38.90 30.94
N ARG A 11 -6.31 -39.55 30.21
CA ARG A 11 -6.60 -39.26 28.79
C ARG A 11 -7.19 -37.86 28.59
N LEU A 12 -8.05 -37.39 29.50
CA LEU A 12 -8.62 -36.02 29.42
C LEU A 12 -7.58 -34.92 29.68
N MET A 13 -6.66 -35.16 30.63
CA MET A 13 -5.54 -34.25 30.87
C MET A 13 -4.56 -34.25 29.69
N HIS A 14 -4.28 -35.43 29.12
CA HIS A 14 -3.44 -35.56 27.93
C HIS A 14 -4.06 -34.82 26.73
N LYS A 15 -5.38 -34.97 26.52
CA LYS A 15 -6.14 -34.25 25.51
C LYS A 15 -5.96 -32.73 25.63
N ALA A 16 -6.17 -32.18 26.83
CA ALA A 16 -6.02 -30.73 27.06
C ALA A 16 -4.59 -30.23 26.79
N GLY A 17 -3.56 -31.04 27.09
CA GLY A 17 -2.17 -30.74 26.75
C GLY A 17 -1.93 -30.72 25.24
N LEU A 18 -2.41 -31.73 24.52
CA LEU A 18 -2.32 -31.83 23.07
C LEU A 18 -3.06 -30.68 22.36
N GLU A 19 -4.25 -30.31 22.85
CA GLU A 19 -5.02 -29.17 22.32
C GLU A 19 -4.27 -27.84 22.50
N ALA A 20 -3.59 -27.63 23.63
CA ALA A 20 -2.80 -26.43 23.88
C ALA A 20 -1.58 -26.34 22.94
N ASP A 21 -0.88 -27.46 22.74
CA ASP A 21 0.24 -27.55 21.81
C ASP A 21 -0.21 -27.37 20.35
N LEU A 22 -1.33 -27.98 19.98
CA LEU A 22 -1.94 -27.84 18.66
C LEU A 22 -2.31 -26.38 18.39
N ALA A 23 -3.00 -25.72 19.32
CA ALA A 23 -3.37 -24.32 19.17
C ALA A 23 -2.15 -23.40 19.01
N ARG A 24 -1.02 -23.72 19.68
CA ARG A 24 0.25 -22.99 19.50
C ARG A 24 0.82 -23.22 18.09
N LEU A 25 0.89 -24.47 17.64
CA LEU A 25 1.41 -24.83 16.31
C LEU A 25 0.54 -24.25 15.18
N GLU A 26 -0.78 -24.21 15.36
CA GLU A 26 -1.70 -23.63 14.38
C GLU A 26 -1.55 -22.11 14.26
N ARG A 27 -1.29 -21.40 15.37
CA ARG A 27 -0.94 -19.97 15.32
C ARG A 27 0.36 -19.73 14.56
N LEU A 28 1.38 -20.59 14.78
CA LEU A 28 2.64 -20.51 14.05
C LEU A 28 2.46 -20.80 12.55
N ALA A 29 1.65 -21.80 12.20
CA ALA A 29 1.32 -22.11 10.82
C ALA A 29 0.56 -20.95 10.15
N ALA A 30 -0.45 -20.38 10.82
CA ALA A 30 -1.18 -19.22 10.32
C ALA A 30 -0.24 -18.02 10.07
N ALA A 31 0.64 -17.71 11.02
CA ALA A 31 1.65 -16.65 10.86
C ALA A 31 2.58 -16.93 9.67
N HIS A 32 3.00 -18.18 9.49
CA HIS A 32 3.80 -18.59 8.34
C HIS A 32 3.08 -18.36 7.00
N TYR A 33 1.80 -18.74 6.88
CA TYR A 33 1.03 -18.51 5.66
C TYR A 33 0.82 -17.02 5.38
N ASP A 34 0.52 -16.22 6.40
CA ASP A 34 0.42 -14.76 6.28
C ASP A 34 1.73 -14.13 5.81
N ASP A 35 2.86 -14.61 6.33
CA ASP A 35 4.20 -14.22 5.89
C ASP A 35 4.44 -14.59 4.43
N GLN A 36 4.02 -15.77 3.97
CA GLN A 36 4.11 -16.17 2.56
C GLN A 36 3.31 -15.22 1.65
N PHE A 37 2.09 -14.83 2.05
CA PHE A 37 1.32 -13.82 1.32
C PHE A 37 1.98 -12.44 1.34
N ALA A 38 2.58 -12.05 2.46
CA ALA A 38 3.30 -10.79 2.57
C ALA A 38 4.55 -10.76 1.66
N VAL A 39 5.32 -11.85 1.62
CA VAL A 39 6.48 -12.02 0.73
C VAL A 39 6.05 -11.94 -0.73
N LYS A 40 4.97 -12.63 -1.13
CA LYS A 40 4.44 -12.56 -2.49
C LYS A 40 4.09 -11.11 -2.89
N ARG A 41 3.36 -10.39 -2.03
CA ARG A 41 3.03 -8.97 -2.25
C ARG A 41 4.27 -8.09 -2.34
N ALA A 42 5.32 -8.38 -1.57
CA ALA A 42 6.57 -7.65 -1.60
C ALA A 42 7.33 -7.86 -2.93
N ILE A 43 7.32 -9.08 -3.47
CA ILE A 43 7.85 -9.40 -4.81
C ILE A 43 7.09 -8.60 -5.88
N ASP A 44 5.76 -8.72 -5.91
CA ASP A 44 4.92 -8.01 -6.90
C ASP A 44 5.10 -6.49 -6.84
N ARG A 45 5.34 -5.94 -5.64
CA ARG A 45 5.64 -4.52 -5.45
C ARG A 45 7.01 -4.17 -6.00
N ALA A 46 8.06 -4.90 -5.62
CA ALA A 46 9.41 -4.66 -6.09
C ALA A 46 9.52 -4.75 -7.62
N GLU A 47 8.87 -5.74 -8.24
CA GLU A 47 8.85 -5.88 -9.71
C GLU A 47 8.14 -4.70 -10.39
N ARG A 48 7.02 -4.22 -9.82
CA ARG A 48 6.33 -3.02 -10.32
C ARG A 48 7.18 -1.76 -10.17
N GLU A 49 7.90 -1.61 -9.07
CA GLU A 49 8.81 -0.47 -8.86
C GLU A 49 9.96 -0.49 -9.86
N ILE A 50 10.59 -1.65 -10.09
CA ILE A 50 11.65 -1.82 -11.10
C ILE A 50 11.11 -1.46 -12.49
N ALA A 51 10.01 -2.07 -12.92
CA ALA A 51 9.45 -1.81 -14.23
C ALA A 51 8.99 -0.34 -14.39
N GLY A 52 8.49 0.27 -13.32
CA GLY A 52 8.17 1.70 -13.28
C GLY A 52 9.39 2.58 -13.48
N ALA A 53 10.47 2.32 -12.74
CA ALA A 53 11.72 3.05 -12.86
C ALA A 53 12.36 2.87 -14.24
N GLU A 54 12.40 1.65 -14.77
CA GLU A 54 12.97 1.35 -16.09
C GLU A 54 12.22 2.06 -17.22
N ARG A 55 10.91 2.29 -17.09
CA ARG A 55 10.14 3.13 -18.03
C ARG A 55 10.41 4.62 -17.84
N GLN A 56 10.61 5.08 -16.60
CA GLN A 56 10.73 6.51 -16.28
C GLN A 56 12.12 7.09 -16.53
N ILE A 57 13.17 6.36 -16.16
CA ILE A 57 14.57 6.79 -16.29
C ILE A 57 14.90 7.33 -17.69
N PRO A 58 14.63 6.62 -18.82
CA PRO A 58 14.96 7.15 -20.15
C PRO A 58 14.17 8.41 -20.52
N LEU A 59 12.97 8.60 -19.96
CA LEU A 59 12.19 9.83 -20.18
C LEU A 59 12.83 11.02 -19.45
N ILE A 60 13.24 10.81 -18.20
CA ILE A 60 13.94 11.82 -17.39
C ILE A 60 15.29 12.17 -18.01
N GLU A 61 16.05 11.17 -18.49
CA GLU A 61 17.31 11.40 -19.20
C GLU A 61 17.12 12.22 -20.48
N ALA A 62 16.08 11.93 -21.25
CA ALA A 62 15.74 12.72 -22.44
C ALA A 62 15.35 14.17 -22.09
N ASP A 63 14.65 14.38 -20.98
CA ASP A 63 14.33 15.71 -20.49
C ASP A 63 15.60 16.48 -20.09
N ILE A 64 16.50 15.86 -19.33
CA ILE A 64 17.80 16.45 -18.96
C ILE A 64 18.61 16.81 -20.21
N ALA A 65 18.65 15.92 -21.21
CA ALA A 65 19.36 16.15 -22.46
C ALA A 65 18.76 17.30 -23.30
N SER A 66 17.44 17.51 -23.22
CA SER A 66 16.74 18.59 -23.92
C SER A 66 16.75 19.94 -23.19
N ARG A 67 17.14 19.94 -21.91
CA ARG A 67 17.11 21.11 -21.05
C ARG A 67 18.10 22.17 -21.50
N GLN A 68 17.61 23.39 -21.65
CA GLN A 68 18.43 24.56 -21.91
C GLN A 68 18.81 25.23 -20.59
N PRO A 69 20.04 25.77 -20.45
CA PRO A 69 20.45 26.50 -19.26
C PRO A 69 19.51 27.69 -18.98
N THR A 70 19.10 27.86 -17.73
CA THR A 70 18.33 29.05 -17.30
C THR A 70 19.11 29.96 -16.35
N LYS A 71 20.28 29.52 -15.86
CA LYS A 71 21.08 30.27 -14.88
C LYS A 71 21.67 31.55 -15.48
N GLY A 72 21.80 32.58 -14.64
CA GLY A 72 22.38 33.86 -15.03
C GLY A 72 21.61 34.51 -16.18
N ASP A 73 22.33 34.94 -17.21
CA ASP A 73 21.75 35.63 -18.37
C ASP A 73 21.10 34.68 -19.40
N ALA A 74 21.18 33.36 -19.18
CA ALA A 74 20.55 32.38 -20.07
C ALA A 74 19.03 32.26 -19.88
N PHE A 75 18.46 32.87 -18.83
CA PHE A 75 17.01 32.85 -18.61
C PHE A 75 16.28 33.58 -19.73
N VAL A 76 15.39 32.86 -20.40
CA VAL A 76 14.44 33.42 -21.36
C VAL A 76 13.11 32.68 -21.26
N LEU A 77 12.03 33.42 -21.07
CA LEU A 77 10.67 32.96 -21.33
C LEU A 77 10.35 33.26 -22.80
N ARG A 78 10.31 32.21 -23.63
CA ARG A 78 9.96 32.32 -25.06
C ARG A 78 8.46 32.19 -25.24
N ARG A 79 7.82 33.20 -25.82
CA ARG A 79 6.37 33.25 -26.06
C ARG A 79 6.10 33.56 -27.51
N ASP A 80 4.89 33.27 -27.97
CA ASP A 80 4.46 33.63 -29.33
C ASP A 80 4.52 35.14 -29.59
N LYS A 81 4.29 35.94 -28.54
CA LYS A 81 4.33 37.42 -28.58
C LYS A 81 5.70 38.01 -28.23
N GLY A 82 6.76 37.20 -28.27
CA GLY A 82 8.14 37.61 -28.05
C GLY A 82 8.73 37.21 -26.70
N ASP A 83 10.05 37.19 -26.69
CA ASP A 83 10.90 36.69 -25.61
C ASP A 83 11.00 37.68 -24.44
N VAL A 84 11.06 37.16 -23.22
CA VAL A 84 11.25 37.94 -21.98
C VAL A 84 12.41 37.34 -21.20
N SER A 85 13.53 38.07 -21.16
CA SER A 85 14.73 37.67 -20.40
C SER A 85 14.77 38.20 -18.96
N GLU A 86 13.92 39.18 -18.63
CA GLU A 86 13.83 39.71 -17.27
C GLU A 86 12.93 38.83 -16.39
N ARG A 87 13.53 38.19 -15.37
CA ARG A 87 12.86 37.22 -14.48
C ARG A 87 11.61 37.78 -13.83
N GLU A 88 11.69 38.97 -13.22
CA GLU A 88 10.54 39.59 -12.56
C GLU A 88 9.38 39.83 -13.53
N LYS A 89 9.67 40.31 -14.75
CA LYS A 89 8.64 40.52 -15.78
C LYS A 89 8.05 39.20 -16.29
N ALA A 90 8.88 38.18 -16.51
CA ALA A 90 8.42 36.87 -16.96
C ALA A 90 7.50 36.22 -15.91
N GLY A 91 7.92 36.20 -14.65
CA GLY A 91 7.12 35.64 -13.56
C GLY A 91 5.84 36.43 -13.31
N SER A 92 5.91 37.76 -13.29
CA SER A 92 4.72 38.61 -13.14
C SER A 92 3.72 38.42 -14.30
N TRP A 93 4.22 38.22 -15.52
CA TRP A 93 3.37 37.89 -16.66
C TRP A 93 2.71 36.51 -16.49
N LEU A 94 3.45 35.46 -16.10
CA LEU A 94 2.86 34.14 -15.83
C LEU A 94 1.78 34.19 -14.74
N LEU A 95 2.04 34.90 -13.63
CA LEU A 95 1.04 35.11 -12.57
C LEU A 95 -0.21 35.82 -13.09
N SER A 96 -0.06 36.78 -14.01
CA SER A 96 -1.20 37.46 -14.63
C SER A 96 -2.07 36.48 -15.43
N GLN A 97 -1.46 35.49 -16.11
CA GLN A 97 -2.20 34.48 -16.87
C GLN A 97 -2.94 33.51 -15.94
N VAL A 98 -2.32 33.08 -14.85
CA VAL A 98 -2.95 32.24 -13.81
C VAL A 98 -4.18 32.96 -13.21
N ARG A 99 -4.02 34.24 -12.84
CA ARG A 99 -5.13 35.06 -12.30
C ARG A 99 -6.24 35.29 -13.34
N LEU A 100 -5.87 35.46 -14.60
CA LEU A 100 -6.83 35.62 -15.69
C LEU A 100 -7.66 34.34 -15.90
N ALA A 101 -7.02 33.17 -15.91
CA ALA A 101 -7.71 31.88 -16.01
C ALA A 101 -8.68 31.68 -14.83
N ALA A 102 -8.24 31.98 -13.61
CA ALA A 102 -9.08 31.90 -12.42
C ALA A 102 -10.28 32.87 -12.48
N LYS A 103 -10.09 34.07 -13.05
CA LYS A 103 -11.13 35.09 -13.20
C LYS A 103 -12.15 34.70 -14.27
N ASN A 104 -11.70 34.16 -15.40
CA ASN A 104 -12.58 33.76 -16.51
C ASN A 104 -13.49 32.61 -16.08
N GLY A 105 -13.00 31.69 -15.24
CA GLY A 105 -13.80 30.60 -14.69
C GLY A 105 -14.18 29.54 -15.73
N GLU A 106 -13.47 29.49 -16.84
CA GLU A 106 -13.62 28.48 -17.89
C GLU A 106 -12.56 27.38 -17.71
N ALA A 107 -12.98 26.13 -17.94
CA ALA A 107 -12.04 25.02 -17.93
C ALA A 107 -11.24 25.00 -19.23
N GLY A 108 -9.93 24.79 -19.13
CA GLY A 108 -9.05 24.80 -20.29
C GLY A 108 -7.58 24.59 -19.96
N ILE A 109 -6.79 24.36 -21.00
CA ILE A 109 -5.34 24.22 -20.92
C ILE A 109 -4.72 25.17 -21.94
N TRP A 110 -3.80 26.02 -21.48
CA TRP A 110 -3.15 27.04 -22.30
C TRP A 110 -1.63 26.92 -22.19
N ASN A 111 -0.95 27.00 -23.34
CA ASN A 111 0.49 27.11 -23.41
C ASN A 111 0.89 28.57 -23.18
N LEU A 112 1.71 28.82 -22.15
CA LEU A 112 2.20 30.14 -21.78
C LEU A 112 3.60 30.45 -22.35
N GLY A 113 4.19 29.52 -23.08
CA GLY A 113 5.52 29.65 -23.68
C GLY A 113 6.47 28.57 -23.19
N ARG A 114 7.78 28.81 -23.36
CA ARG A 114 8.84 27.87 -22.97
C ARG A 114 9.88 28.52 -22.07
N ILE A 115 10.32 27.78 -21.06
CA ILE A 115 11.45 28.12 -20.18
C ILE A 115 12.38 26.91 -20.12
N GLY A 116 13.68 27.12 -20.34
CA GLY A 116 14.68 26.05 -20.24
C GLY A 116 14.44 24.88 -21.22
N GLY A 117 13.76 25.12 -22.34
CA GLY A 117 13.38 24.09 -23.33
C GLY A 117 12.00 23.47 -23.12
N PHE A 118 11.41 23.61 -21.94
CA PHE A 118 10.14 22.98 -21.57
C PHE A 118 8.95 23.91 -21.74
N ALA A 119 7.79 23.36 -22.08
CA ALA A 119 6.56 24.13 -22.20
C ALA A 119 6.00 24.44 -20.79
N VAL A 120 5.65 25.70 -20.57
CA VAL A 120 4.98 26.16 -19.35
C VAL A 120 3.49 26.22 -19.65
N MET A 121 2.71 25.45 -18.92
CA MET A 121 1.29 25.24 -19.17
C MET A 121 0.48 25.75 -17.99
N CYS A 122 -0.70 26.29 -18.29
CA CYS A 122 -1.70 26.67 -17.33
C CYS A 122 -2.94 25.81 -17.58
N GLU A 123 -3.37 25.05 -16.58
CA GLU A 123 -4.60 24.28 -16.63
C GLU A 123 -5.57 24.87 -15.61
N ALA A 124 -6.81 25.08 -16.02
CA ALA A 124 -7.89 25.48 -15.14
C ALA A 124 -8.95 24.38 -15.20
N GLY A 125 -9.19 23.73 -14.06
CA GLY A 125 -10.12 22.62 -13.91
C GLY A 125 -11.26 22.95 -12.96
N GLN A 126 -12.38 22.24 -13.08
CA GLN A 126 -13.53 22.49 -12.21
C GLN A 126 -13.15 22.29 -10.73
N GLY A 127 -13.12 23.38 -9.97
CA GLY A 127 -12.67 23.36 -8.59
C GLY A 127 -13.76 22.88 -7.64
N ARG A 128 -13.33 22.46 -6.45
CA ARG A 128 -14.24 22.00 -5.38
C ARG A 128 -14.88 23.14 -4.59
N ARG A 129 -14.35 24.36 -4.68
CA ARG A 129 -14.83 25.53 -3.91
C ARG A 129 -15.92 26.27 -4.68
N MET A 130 -16.84 26.90 -3.96
CA MET A 130 -17.81 27.85 -4.53
C MET A 130 -17.29 29.28 -4.38
N ARG A 131 -17.46 30.11 -5.42
CA ARG A 131 -17.23 31.55 -5.39
C ARG A 131 -18.52 32.26 -5.81
N GLY A 132 -19.33 32.63 -4.82
CA GLY A 132 -20.72 33.05 -5.05
C GLY A 132 -21.57 31.88 -5.55
N GLU A 133 -22.35 32.10 -6.60
CA GLU A 133 -23.21 31.07 -7.22
C GLU A 133 -22.47 30.13 -8.19
N LYS A 134 -21.20 30.39 -8.50
CA LYS A 134 -20.40 29.56 -9.44
C LYS A 134 -19.34 28.76 -8.70
N ARG A 135 -19.05 27.54 -9.16
CA ARG A 135 -17.86 26.81 -8.73
C ARG A 135 -16.62 27.59 -9.16
N ALA A 136 -15.73 27.84 -8.20
CA ALA A 136 -14.40 28.34 -8.49
C ALA A 136 -13.65 27.33 -9.36
N VAL A 137 -12.75 27.82 -10.19
CA VAL A 137 -11.89 26.98 -11.01
C VAL A 137 -10.53 26.89 -10.33
N ASP A 138 -10.04 25.68 -10.13
CA ASP A 138 -8.71 25.45 -9.58
C ASP A 138 -7.71 25.57 -10.73
N VAL A 139 -6.78 26.52 -10.62
CA VAL A 139 -5.77 26.80 -11.64
C VAL A 139 -4.43 26.24 -11.22
N THR A 140 -3.82 25.44 -12.08
CA THR A 140 -2.52 24.81 -11.88
C THR A 140 -1.57 25.28 -12.96
N LEU A 141 -0.40 25.77 -12.54
CA LEU A 141 0.73 26.02 -13.41
C LEU A 141 1.63 24.78 -13.38
N PHE A 142 2.05 24.28 -14.53
CA PHE A 142 2.99 23.17 -14.60
C PHE A 142 3.95 23.30 -15.77
N VAL A 143 5.06 22.57 -15.68
CA VAL A 143 5.99 22.37 -16.79
C VAL A 143 5.70 21.00 -17.40
N GLU A 144 5.59 20.95 -18.72
CA GLU A 144 5.41 19.71 -19.46
C GLU A 144 6.79 19.13 -19.84
N ALA A 145 7.09 17.95 -19.30
CA ALA A 145 8.28 17.17 -19.57
C ALA A 145 7.87 15.77 -20.08
N ARG A 146 8.79 15.06 -20.73
CA ARG A 146 8.54 13.70 -21.22
C ARG A 146 8.32 12.72 -20.08
N SER A 147 8.99 12.93 -18.95
CA SER A 147 8.82 12.17 -17.70
C SER A 147 7.49 12.47 -16.99
N GLY A 148 6.75 13.49 -17.42
CA GLY A 148 5.45 13.86 -16.88
C GLY A 148 5.33 15.35 -16.55
N ARG A 149 4.17 15.72 -15.98
CA ARG A 149 3.91 17.10 -15.56
C ARG A 149 4.64 17.42 -14.25
N ILE A 150 5.29 18.57 -14.19
CA ILE A 150 5.91 19.11 -12.99
C ILE A 150 5.10 20.32 -12.53
N GLU A 151 4.26 20.13 -11.52
CA GLU A 151 3.43 21.20 -10.98
C GLU A 151 4.27 22.25 -10.24
N ILE A 152 3.91 23.52 -10.44
CA ILE A 152 4.56 24.67 -9.84
C ILE A 152 3.57 25.31 -8.88
N ALA A 153 3.94 25.33 -7.60
CA ALA A 153 3.12 25.95 -6.58
C ALA A 153 2.99 27.47 -6.81
N VAL A 154 1.74 27.93 -6.92
CA VAL A 154 1.37 29.34 -6.99
C VAL A 154 0.48 29.65 -5.79
N GLU A 155 0.99 30.47 -4.88
CA GLU A 155 0.29 30.95 -3.69
C GLU A 155 -0.17 32.39 -3.92
N ASP A 156 -1.14 32.87 -3.14
CA ASP A 156 -1.76 34.18 -3.34
C ASP A 156 -0.75 35.35 -3.24
N ASP A 157 0.28 35.20 -2.40
CA ASP A 157 1.34 36.19 -2.17
C ASP A 157 2.57 36.00 -3.08
N THR A 158 2.54 35.01 -3.99
CA THR A 158 3.65 34.73 -4.90
C THR A 158 3.92 35.94 -5.80
N LYS A 159 5.17 36.40 -5.81
CA LYS A 159 5.67 37.48 -6.67
C LYS A 159 6.36 36.93 -7.93
N GLY A 160 6.59 37.79 -8.92
CA GLY A 160 7.18 37.39 -10.20
C GLY A 160 8.51 36.66 -10.04
N LEU A 161 9.46 37.26 -9.32
CA LEU A 161 10.76 36.65 -9.05
C LEU A 161 10.63 35.31 -8.31
N GLY A 162 9.71 35.23 -7.35
CA GLY A 162 9.44 34.00 -6.60
C GLY A 162 8.95 32.86 -7.50
N LEU A 163 8.05 33.16 -8.44
CA LEU A 163 7.56 32.17 -9.40
C LEU A 163 8.68 31.71 -10.35
N THR A 164 9.50 32.63 -10.88
CA THR A 164 10.62 32.23 -11.74
C THR A 164 11.63 31.37 -11.00
N SER A 165 11.94 31.68 -9.74
CA SER A 165 12.85 30.86 -8.94
C SER A 165 12.30 29.44 -8.73
N ARG A 166 10.99 29.29 -8.49
CA ARG A 166 10.34 27.97 -8.37
C ARG A 166 10.38 27.18 -9.69
N LEU A 167 10.17 27.85 -10.83
CA LEU A 167 10.29 27.23 -12.16
C LEU A 167 11.72 26.76 -12.43
N GLU A 168 12.73 27.61 -12.22
CA GLU A 168 14.13 27.22 -12.40
C GLU A 168 14.52 26.08 -11.46
N HIS A 169 14.06 26.11 -10.21
CA HIS A 169 14.29 25.02 -9.26
C HIS A 169 13.61 23.72 -9.69
N ALA A 170 12.36 23.77 -10.19
CA ALA A 170 11.66 22.61 -10.70
C ALA A 170 12.41 21.94 -11.87
N LEU A 171 13.01 22.74 -12.77
CA LEU A 171 13.84 22.21 -13.85
C LEU A 171 15.15 21.57 -13.34
N LEU A 172 15.74 22.09 -12.26
CA LEU A 172 16.92 21.50 -11.64
C LEU A 172 16.60 20.20 -10.89
N ARG A 173 15.40 20.08 -10.32
CA ARG A 173 14.95 18.87 -9.63
C ARG A 173 14.75 17.66 -10.56
N ILE A 174 14.79 17.84 -11.88
CA ILE A 174 14.79 16.71 -12.83
C ILE A 174 16.02 15.82 -12.60
N ASP A 175 17.17 16.39 -12.25
CA ASP A 175 18.37 15.60 -11.90
C ASP A 175 18.15 14.77 -10.63
N ASP A 176 17.49 15.34 -9.62
CA ASP A 176 17.16 14.62 -8.39
C ASP A 176 16.15 13.51 -8.66
N ALA A 177 15.15 13.77 -9.52
CA ALA A 177 14.19 12.75 -9.94
C ALA A 177 14.87 11.57 -10.64
N LEU A 178 15.91 11.82 -11.45
CA LEU A 178 16.71 10.74 -12.06
C LEU A 178 17.44 9.92 -11.00
N ARG A 179 18.13 10.58 -10.06
CA ARG A 179 18.85 9.91 -8.97
C ARG A 179 17.90 9.07 -8.10
N ASP A 180 16.73 9.61 -7.79
CA ASP A 180 15.71 8.93 -6.99
C ASP A 180 15.15 7.71 -7.73
N ALA A 181 14.87 7.83 -9.03
CA ALA A 181 14.39 6.71 -9.85
C ALA A 181 15.44 5.59 -9.97
N ILE A 182 16.71 5.95 -10.17
CA ILE A 182 17.83 4.98 -10.20
C ILE A 182 17.96 4.29 -8.84
N ARG A 183 17.99 5.05 -7.74
CA ARG A 183 18.10 4.50 -6.38
C ARG A 183 16.94 3.57 -6.05
N MET A 184 15.71 3.96 -6.36
CA MET A 184 14.52 3.11 -6.15
C MET A 184 14.64 1.79 -6.92
N ARG A 185 15.08 1.83 -8.18
CA ARG A 185 15.30 0.63 -9.01
C ARG A 185 16.35 -0.28 -8.38
N GLU A 186 17.49 0.27 -7.98
CA GLU A 186 18.61 -0.47 -7.39
C GLU A 186 18.23 -1.12 -6.05
N GLU A 187 17.56 -0.37 -5.16
CA GLU A 187 17.07 -0.89 -3.89
C GLU A 187 16.06 -2.02 -4.09
N ALA A 188 15.15 -1.88 -5.07
CA ALA A 188 14.18 -2.91 -5.42
C ALA A 188 14.85 -4.16 -6.02
N GLN A 189 15.84 -3.98 -6.90
CA GLN A 189 16.63 -5.07 -7.47
C GLN A 189 17.44 -5.80 -6.40
N HIS A 190 18.01 -5.07 -5.43
CA HIS A 190 18.81 -5.65 -4.36
C HIS A 190 17.99 -6.53 -3.39
N ARG A 191 16.75 -6.11 -3.04
CA ARG A 191 15.90 -6.87 -2.10
C ARG A 191 15.17 -8.06 -2.74
N LEU A 192 14.94 -8.03 -4.05
CA LEU A 192 14.14 -9.02 -4.76
C LEU A 192 14.66 -10.48 -4.63
N PRO A 193 15.97 -10.77 -4.73
CA PRO A 193 16.50 -12.12 -4.52
C PRO A 193 16.18 -12.68 -3.13
N SER A 194 16.26 -11.85 -2.09
CA SER A 194 15.96 -12.26 -0.70
C SER A 194 14.50 -12.66 -0.54
N TYR A 195 13.56 -11.89 -1.10
CA TYR A 195 12.14 -12.25 -1.08
C TYR A 195 11.86 -13.53 -1.88
N ARG A 196 12.46 -13.67 -3.06
CA ARG A 196 12.29 -14.88 -3.89
C ARG A 196 12.82 -16.13 -3.20
N ALA A 197 13.92 -16.04 -2.46
CA ALA A 197 14.46 -17.16 -1.69
C ALA A 197 13.56 -17.60 -0.53
N ARG A 198 12.73 -16.70 0.01
CA ARG A 198 11.80 -16.97 1.12
C ARG A 198 10.44 -17.49 0.66
N LEU A 199 10.06 -17.22 -0.58
CA LEU A 199 8.77 -17.61 -1.12
C LEU A 199 8.71 -19.12 -1.30
N GLY A 200 7.63 -19.74 -0.79
CA GLY A 200 7.40 -21.18 -0.90
C GLY A 200 8.24 -22.03 0.06
N LEU A 201 8.99 -21.42 0.98
CA LEU A 201 9.61 -22.18 2.07
C LEU A 201 8.51 -22.87 2.88
N PRO A 202 8.65 -24.17 3.21
CA PRO A 202 7.66 -24.87 4.01
C PRO A 202 7.66 -24.35 5.45
N PHE A 203 6.54 -24.55 6.14
CA PHE A 203 6.46 -24.33 7.58
C PHE A 203 7.35 -25.37 8.29
N ALA A 204 8.31 -24.90 9.09
CA ALA A 204 9.35 -25.76 9.68
C ALA A 204 8.76 -26.84 10.60
N GLU A 205 7.74 -26.50 11.38
CA GLU A 205 7.06 -27.40 12.31
C GLU A 205 5.84 -28.12 11.70
N GLN A 206 5.70 -28.16 10.37
CA GLN A 206 4.56 -28.80 9.70
C GLN A 206 4.43 -30.29 10.08
N ALA A 207 5.54 -31.04 10.09
CA ALA A 207 5.52 -32.45 10.48
C ALA A 207 5.04 -32.65 11.93
N MET A 208 5.48 -31.78 12.85
CA MET A 208 5.07 -31.81 14.26
C MET A 208 3.60 -31.44 14.42
N LEU A 209 3.11 -30.47 13.65
CA LEU A 209 1.69 -30.12 13.61
C LEU A 209 0.84 -31.31 13.15
N ASP A 210 1.25 -32.00 12.10
CA ASP A 210 0.52 -33.15 11.55
C ASP A 210 0.55 -34.35 12.50
N GLU A 211 1.70 -34.61 13.14
CA GLU A 211 1.83 -35.63 14.18
C GLU A 211 0.90 -35.35 15.37
N LYS A 212 0.89 -34.13 15.89
CA LYS A 212 0.04 -33.75 17.04
C LYS A 212 -1.45 -33.80 16.70
N ARG A 213 -1.83 -33.48 15.46
CA ARG A 213 -3.20 -33.67 14.97
C ARG A 213 -3.61 -35.14 14.93
N ALA A 214 -2.72 -36.00 14.43
CA ALA A 214 -2.98 -37.44 14.38
C ALA A 214 -3.10 -38.04 15.80
N GLU A 215 -2.24 -37.61 16.72
CA GLU A 215 -2.26 -38.03 18.14
C GLU A 215 -3.55 -37.60 18.84
N LEU A 216 -3.97 -36.34 18.67
CA LEU A 216 -5.23 -35.84 19.23
C LEU A 216 -6.42 -36.63 18.67
N LYS A 217 -6.47 -36.84 17.35
CA LYS A 217 -7.54 -37.61 16.71
C LYS A 217 -7.62 -39.05 17.25
N ALA A 218 -6.48 -39.74 17.35
CA ALA A 218 -6.44 -41.10 17.88
C ALA A 218 -6.94 -41.16 19.34
N LEU A 219 -6.60 -40.16 20.15
CA LEU A 219 -7.07 -40.05 21.53
C LEU A 219 -8.57 -39.74 21.60
N GLU A 220 -9.10 -38.92 20.71
CA GLU A 220 -10.54 -38.65 20.60
C GLU A 220 -11.33 -39.87 20.16
N ASP A 221 -10.81 -40.64 19.20
CA ASP A 221 -11.40 -41.90 18.73
C ASP A 221 -11.43 -42.95 19.86
N ASP A 222 -10.34 -43.08 20.63
CA ASP A 222 -10.25 -43.98 21.80
C ASP A 222 -11.24 -43.59 22.91
N LEU A 223 -11.31 -42.29 23.26
CA LEU A 223 -12.25 -41.78 24.24
C LEU A 223 -13.72 -42.01 23.82
N ALA A 224 -14.03 -41.82 22.54
CA ALA A 224 -15.37 -42.07 22.00
C ALA A 224 -15.76 -43.55 22.02
N ALA A 225 -14.81 -44.44 21.74
CA ALA A 225 -15.01 -45.89 21.83
C ALA A 225 -15.33 -46.32 23.27
N THR A 226 -14.54 -45.86 24.25
CA THR A 226 -14.77 -46.18 25.67
C THR A 226 -16.06 -45.59 26.24
N ALA A 227 -16.50 -44.43 25.76
CA ALA A 227 -17.78 -43.83 26.17
C ALA A 227 -19.01 -44.59 25.62
N THR A 228 -18.83 -45.36 24.55
CA THR A 228 -19.90 -46.18 23.94
C THR A 228 -20.03 -47.55 24.62
N ASP A 229 -18.94 -48.06 25.22
CA ASP A 229 -18.94 -49.32 25.99
C ASP A 229 -19.50 -49.16 27.42
N GLU A 230 -19.58 -47.94 27.97
CA GLU A 230 -20.13 -47.65 29.31
C GLU A 230 -21.66 -47.45 29.36
N ASP A 231 -22.38 -47.61 28.23
CA ASP A 231 -23.85 -47.52 28.20
C ASP A 231 -24.49 -48.79 27.61
N PRO A 232 -24.52 -49.89 28.39
CA PRO A 232 -25.79 -50.57 28.63
C PRO A 232 -25.85 -51.19 30.03
N ALA A 233 -26.37 -50.47 31.04
CA ALA A 233 -27.03 -51.07 32.21
C ALA A 233 -27.50 -49.99 33.20
N HIS A 234 -28.64 -49.36 32.91
CA HIS A 234 -29.60 -49.04 33.97
C HIS A 234 -30.97 -48.78 33.36
N ASP A 235 -31.65 -49.86 32.99
CA ASP A 235 -33.10 -49.94 33.07
C ASP A 235 -33.42 -51.26 33.80
N ASP A 236 -34.53 -51.27 34.55
CA ASP A 236 -34.99 -52.29 35.50
C ASP A 236 -34.37 -52.26 36.91
N THR A 237 -34.95 -51.44 37.81
CA THR A 237 -35.56 -51.92 39.07
C THR A 237 -36.25 -50.76 39.82
N GLU A 238 -37.38 -50.26 39.33
CA GLU A 238 -38.35 -49.53 40.16
C GLU A 238 -39.78 -49.83 39.65
N ASP A 239 -40.22 -51.08 39.75
CA ASP A 239 -41.64 -51.41 39.82
C ASP A 239 -41.81 -52.88 40.22
N ARG A 240 -41.95 -53.14 41.53
CA ARG A 240 -42.73 -54.25 42.13
C ARG A 240 -42.48 -54.37 43.64
N GLU A 241 -42.97 -53.41 44.43
CA GLU A 241 -43.34 -53.68 45.83
C GLU A 241 -44.59 -52.87 46.21
N LYS A 242 -45.72 -53.23 45.62
CA LYS A 242 -47.02 -53.21 46.29
C LYS A 242 -47.73 -54.53 45.95
N GLU A 243 -48.28 -55.16 47.00
CA GLU A 243 -49.13 -56.36 47.01
C GLU A 243 -48.40 -57.71 47.02
N GLU A 244 -48.06 -58.21 48.21
CA GLU A 244 -48.61 -59.46 48.81
C GLU A 244 -47.67 -60.04 49.88
N GLU A 245 -47.81 -59.62 51.14
CA GLU A 245 -47.75 -60.56 52.27
C GLU A 245 -48.66 -60.07 53.40
N MET A 246 -49.98 -60.18 53.17
CA MET A 246 -50.88 -60.59 54.23
C MET A 246 -50.69 -62.10 54.42
N ALA A 247 -49.90 -62.53 55.41
CA ALA A 247 -50.02 -63.86 56.03
C ALA A 247 -49.22 -63.99 57.34
N ALA A 248 -49.70 -63.39 58.44
CA ALA A 248 -49.69 -63.93 59.82
C ALA A 248 -50.01 -62.85 60.86
#